data_AF-A0A9D7RZ90-F1
#
_entry.id   AF-A0A9D7RZ90-F1
#
_cell.length_a   1.000
_cell.length_b   1.000
_cell.length_c   1.000
_cell.angle_alpha   90.00
_cell.angle_beta   90.00
_cell.angle_gamma   90.00
#
_symmetry.space_group_name_H-M   'P 1'
#
loop_
_entity.id
_entity.type
_entity.pdbx_description
1 polymer ?
#
loop_
_entity_poly.entity_id
_entity_poly.type
_entity_poly.pdbx_seq_one_letter_code
_entity_poly.pdbx_strand_id
1 'polypeptide(L)'
;MTLIQLRHLIAIVDAGLNLTVAAERVHATQPGLSKQLKALEDELGFPVFLRNGKRLTGLTELGAEVAARARLIVDQARSIRAFAANTRAETEGQLRLVCTHTLARFVLPEALGELRRRYPRVHLAIETTDPARIVEALGSGDVDVALSSSAGLPPEAGLAVPLFRWRRVALLPRDHLLADRPILRLADLAAYPLLVYPSTLRPGSSLADAFADQGLHPEYAVTASDAELIRTYVEQGIGIGIVADLATRDLPASVRAIPLEMSVAPCTTYALLPANRVPRDYTLELLHGLAPQLDLAALRRVLAGLEKPAFAEPGWYAGARESEPASVARDSQRIGASVERIPAGARVGARARDCALAHRALRVRPGRR
;
A
#
# COMPACT_ATOMS: atom_id res chain seq x y z
N MET A 1 -10.46 34.70 -8.33
CA MET A 1 -10.25 33.38 -7.73
C MET A 1 -8.84 33.36 -7.14
N THR A 2 -8.65 32.80 -5.95
CA THR A 2 -7.37 32.81 -5.22
C THR A 2 -7.00 31.43 -4.69
N LEU A 3 -5.71 31.18 -4.43
CA LEU A 3 -5.24 29.92 -3.81
C LEU A 3 -5.87 29.67 -2.43
N ILE A 4 -6.20 30.73 -1.68
CA ILE A 4 -6.85 30.62 -0.38
C ILE A 4 -8.28 30.07 -0.54
N GLN A 5 -9.04 30.57 -1.51
CA GLN A 5 -10.38 30.05 -1.82
C GLN A 5 -10.35 28.59 -2.25
N LEU A 6 -9.36 28.19 -3.07
CA LEU A 6 -9.18 26.79 -3.48
C LEU A 6 -8.85 25.88 -2.29
N ARG A 7 -7.98 26.32 -1.38
CA ARG A 7 -7.67 25.59 -0.15
C ARG A 7 -8.89 25.45 0.77
N HIS A 8 -9.70 26.49 0.86
CA HIS A 8 -10.95 26.45 1.62
C HIS A 8 -11.95 25.45 1.05
N LEU A 9 -12.13 25.44 -0.28
CA LEU A 9 -12.94 24.44 -0.97
C LEU A 9 -12.49 23.01 -0.62
N ILE A 10 -11.18 22.72 -0.77
CA ILE A 10 -10.61 21.40 -0.48
C ILE A 10 -10.84 21.02 0.99
N ALA A 11 -10.57 21.94 1.92
CA ALA A 11 -10.75 21.68 3.34
C ALA A 11 -12.20 21.34 3.73
N ILE A 12 -13.19 21.93 3.06
CA ILE A 12 -14.61 21.61 3.26
C ILE A 12 -14.90 20.18 2.79
N VAL A 13 -14.38 19.80 1.62
CA VAL A 13 -14.53 18.44 1.10
C VAL A 13 -13.88 17.42 2.03
N ASP A 14 -12.64 17.66 2.45
CA ASP A 14 -11.87 16.76 3.33
C ASP A 14 -12.45 16.66 4.74
N ALA A 15 -13.22 17.65 5.18
CA ALA A 15 -13.91 17.65 6.47
C ALA A 15 -15.28 16.95 6.40
N GLY A 16 -15.59 16.23 5.32
CA GLY A 16 -16.89 15.59 5.14
C GLY A 16 -18.04 16.60 5.10
N LEU A 17 -17.79 17.77 4.49
CA LEU A 17 -18.74 18.89 4.37
C LEU A 17 -19.08 19.59 5.70
N ASN A 18 -18.36 19.28 6.79
CA ASN A 18 -18.49 19.97 8.06
C ASN A 18 -17.71 21.29 8.05
N LEU A 19 -18.43 22.41 7.93
CA LEU A 19 -17.85 23.75 7.87
C LEU A 19 -17.06 24.15 9.13
N THR A 20 -17.43 23.65 10.32
CA THR A 20 -16.72 23.96 11.56
C THR A 20 -15.35 23.27 11.56
N VAL A 21 -15.34 21.96 11.29
CA VAL A 21 -14.09 21.18 11.18
C VAL A 21 -13.19 21.72 10.08
N ALA A 22 -13.78 22.08 8.93
CA ALA A 22 -13.03 22.69 7.83
C ALA A 22 -12.38 24.02 8.24
N ALA A 23 -13.11 24.89 8.93
CA ALA A 23 -12.63 26.19 9.36
C ALA A 23 -11.46 26.07 10.36
N GLU A 24 -11.56 25.13 11.30
CA GLU A 24 -10.48 24.80 12.23
C GLU A 24 -9.21 24.36 11.50
N ARG A 25 -9.33 23.46 10.50
CA ARG A 25 -8.20 22.95 9.71
C ARG A 25 -7.47 24.03 8.91
N VAL A 26 -8.18 25.07 8.46
CA VAL A 26 -7.58 26.19 7.71
C VAL A 26 -7.32 27.42 8.57
N HIS A 27 -7.46 27.31 9.89
CA HIS A 27 -7.31 28.42 10.85
C HIS A 27 -8.15 29.65 10.47
N ALA A 28 -9.39 29.42 10.05
CA ALA A 28 -10.37 30.45 9.71
C ALA A 28 -11.57 30.38 10.65
N THR A 29 -12.39 31.44 10.67
CA THR A 29 -13.70 31.39 11.31
C THR A 29 -14.71 30.73 10.38
N GLN A 30 -15.68 29.99 10.92
CA GLN A 30 -16.75 29.39 10.12
C GLN A 30 -17.50 30.42 9.24
N PRO A 31 -17.89 31.63 9.74
CA PRO A 31 -18.48 32.66 8.89
C PRO A 31 -17.54 33.16 7.80
N GLY A 32 -16.25 33.28 8.10
CA GLY A 32 -15.23 33.67 7.12
C GLY A 32 -15.09 32.65 6.00
N LEU A 33 -15.04 31.36 6.36
CA LEU A 33 -14.98 30.26 5.40
C LEU A 33 -16.23 30.22 4.50
N SER A 34 -17.42 30.36 5.09
CA SER A 34 -18.69 30.41 4.35
C SER A 34 -18.75 31.59 3.38
N LYS A 35 -18.26 32.77 3.79
CA LYS A 35 -18.17 33.96 2.92
C LYS A 35 -17.23 33.74 1.74
N GLN A 36 -16.06 33.15 1.98
CA GLN A 36 -15.09 32.84 0.92
C GLN A 36 -15.63 31.79 -0.06
N LEU A 37 -16.36 30.78 0.43
CA LEU A 37 -17.02 29.81 -0.42
C LEU A 37 -18.08 30.49 -1.30
N LYS A 38 -18.95 31.33 -0.72
CA LYS A 38 -19.96 32.04 -1.50
C LYS A 38 -19.32 32.93 -2.58
N ALA A 39 -18.26 33.65 -2.24
CA ALA A 39 -17.53 34.47 -3.21
C ALA A 39 -16.92 33.63 -4.36
N LEU A 40 -16.47 32.40 -4.07
CA LEU A 40 -16.01 31.47 -5.11
C LEU A 40 -17.16 31.00 -6.00
N GLU A 41 -18.32 30.62 -5.43
CA GLU A 41 -19.50 30.21 -6.18
C GLU A 41 -20.05 31.37 -7.05
N ASP A 42 -20.08 32.59 -6.52
CA ASP A 42 -20.50 33.80 -7.25
C ASP A 42 -19.55 34.11 -8.42
N GLU A 43 -18.24 33.94 -8.24
CA GLU A 43 -17.24 34.13 -9.30
C GLU A 43 -17.32 33.05 -10.39
N LEU A 44 -17.57 31.80 -10.00
CA LEU A 44 -17.76 30.68 -10.94
C LEU A 44 -19.09 30.74 -11.68
N GLY A 45 -20.09 31.43 -11.11
CA GLY A 45 -21.44 31.55 -11.67
C GLY A 45 -22.33 30.32 -11.44
N PHE A 46 -21.90 29.36 -10.61
CA PHE A 46 -22.68 28.16 -10.28
C PHE A 46 -22.35 27.62 -8.88
N PRO A 47 -23.28 26.90 -8.22
CA PRO A 47 -23.03 26.30 -6.92
C PRO A 47 -22.07 25.12 -7.02
N VAL A 48 -21.09 25.09 -6.12
CA VAL A 48 -20.13 24.00 -5.96
C VAL A 48 -20.69 22.94 -5.01
N PHE A 49 -21.51 23.34 -4.04
CA PHE A 49 -22.12 22.43 -3.08
C PHE A 49 -23.64 22.38 -3.17
N LEU A 50 -24.19 21.18 -2.93
CA LEU A 50 -25.60 20.98 -2.62
C LEU A 50 -25.88 21.43 -1.19
N ARG A 51 -27.03 22.08 -0.98
CA ARG A 51 -27.44 22.63 0.31
C ARG A 51 -28.83 22.14 0.71
N ASN A 52 -29.00 21.82 1.98
CA ASN A 52 -30.30 21.73 2.63
C ASN A 52 -30.36 22.81 3.73
N GLY A 53 -31.05 23.91 3.43
CA GLY A 53 -30.99 25.13 4.24
C GLY A 53 -29.55 25.65 4.35
N LYS A 54 -29.02 25.72 5.57
CA LYS A 54 -27.65 26.19 5.84
C LYS A 54 -26.59 25.07 5.79
N ARG A 55 -26.99 23.80 5.71
CA ARG A 55 -26.08 22.65 5.77
C ARG A 55 -25.66 22.20 4.37
N LEU A 56 -24.38 21.94 4.18
CA LEU A 56 -23.85 21.30 2.98
C LEU A 56 -24.16 19.80 3.01
N THR A 57 -24.67 19.25 1.90
CA THR A 57 -25.10 17.84 1.83
C THR A 57 -24.37 17.04 0.76
N GLY A 58 -23.67 17.69 -0.16
CA GLY A 58 -22.92 17.05 -1.22
C GLY A 58 -22.16 18.07 -2.07
N LEU A 59 -21.29 17.58 -2.95
CA LEU A 59 -20.79 18.36 -4.09
C LEU A 59 -21.83 18.31 -5.22
N THR A 60 -21.92 19.36 -6.01
CA THR A 60 -22.56 19.27 -7.33
C THR A 60 -21.62 18.53 -8.29
N GLU A 61 -22.12 18.10 -9.45
CA GLU A 61 -21.28 17.46 -10.48
C GLU A 61 -20.16 18.41 -10.94
N LEU A 62 -20.51 19.66 -11.25
CA LEU A 62 -19.55 20.72 -11.56
C LEU A 62 -18.62 21.00 -10.38
N GLY A 63 -19.16 21.00 -9.15
CA GLY A 63 -18.38 21.21 -7.93
C GLY A 63 -17.33 20.15 -7.67
N ALA A 64 -17.64 18.88 -7.98
CA ALA A 64 -16.67 17.79 -7.90
C ALA A 64 -15.52 18.00 -8.90
N GLU A 65 -15.83 18.45 -10.12
CA GLU A 65 -14.83 18.77 -11.13
C GLU A 65 -13.95 19.97 -10.72
N VAL A 66 -14.56 21.01 -10.15
CA VAL A 66 -13.83 22.17 -9.59
C VAL A 66 -12.93 21.75 -8.43
N ALA A 67 -13.41 20.89 -7.52
CA ALA A 67 -12.61 20.40 -6.40
C ALA A 67 -11.40 19.59 -6.87
N ALA A 68 -11.56 18.74 -7.88
CA ALA A 68 -10.45 17.98 -8.47
C ALA A 68 -9.39 18.92 -9.08
N ARG A 69 -9.80 19.94 -9.84
CA ARG A 69 -8.88 20.95 -10.40
C ARG A 69 -8.22 21.81 -9.31
N ALA A 70 -8.97 22.18 -8.28
CA ALA A 70 -8.47 22.95 -7.15
C ALA A 70 -7.32 22.20 -6.45
N ARG A 71 -7.45 20.88 -6.23
CA ARG A 71 -6.37 20.06 -5.66
C ARG A 71 -5.11 20.11 -6.51
N LEU A 72 -5.22 19.93 -7.83
CA LEU A 72 -4.09 20.01 -8.75
C LEU A 72 -3.37 21.37 -8.65
N ILE A 73 -4.11 22.47 -8.67
CA ILE A 73 -3.54 23.83 -8.58
C ILE A 73 -2.82 24.04 -7.23
N VAL A 74 -3.46 23.64 -6.13
CA VAL A 74 -2.87 23.75 -4.79
C VAL A 74 -1.61 22.89 -4.66
N ASP A 75 -1.60 21.69 -5.24
CA ASP A 75 -0.44 20.82 -5.26
C ASP A 75 0.70 21.36 -6.12
N GLN A 76 0.43 21.98 -7.27
CA GLN A 76 1.46 22.67 -8.05
C GLN A 76 2.07 23.84 -7.28
N ALA A 77 1.25 24.62 -6.55
CA ALA A 77 1.76 25.68 -5.69
C ALA A 77 2.60 25.15 -4.51
N ARG A 78 2.35 23.92 -4.04
CA ARG A 78 3.20 23.22 -3.07
C ARG A 78 4.51 22.75 -3.74
N SER A 79 4.43 22.19 -4.94
CA SER A 79 5.60 21.75 -5.73
C SER A 79 6.58 22.88 -6.01
N ILE A 80 6.11 24.07 -6.39
CA ILE A 80 6.97 25.25 -6.60
C ILE A 80 7.74 25.59 -5.32
N ARG A 81 7.06 25.57 -4.16
CA ARG A 81 7.69 25.82 -2.86
C ARG A 81 8.71 24.73 -2.49
N ALA A 82 8.35 23.46 -2.68
CA ALA A 82 9.25 22.34 -2.41
C ALA A 82 10.49 22.39 -3.31
N PHE A 83 10.33 22.71 -4.59
CA PHE A 83 11.43 22.89 -5.54
C PHE A 83 12.37 24.01 -5.10
N ALA A 84 11.83 25.19 -4.76
CA ALA A 84 12.64 26.32 -4.29
C ALA A 84 13.40 25.95 -3.00
N ALA A 85 12.74 25.29 -2.06
CA ALA A 85 13.32 24.87 -0.80
C ALA A 85 14.40 23.76 -1.00
N ASN A 86 14.21 22.83 -1.93
CA ASN A 86 15.22 21.82 -2.28
C ASN A 86 16.44 22.49 -2.95
N THR A 87 16.20 23.45 -3.85
CA THR A 87 17.26 24.20 -4.55
C THR A 87 18.13 24.99 -3.57
N ARG A 88 17.54 25.49 -2.48
CA ARG A 88 18.23 26.18 -1.38
C ARG A 88 18.79 25.23 -0.33
N ALA A 89 18.67 23.91 -0.52
CA ALA A 89 19.06 22.89 0.44
C ALA A 89 18.49 23.14 1.86
N GLU A 90 17.24 23.61 1.94
CA GLU A 90 16.59 23.89 3.23
C GLU A 90 16.40 22.60 4.03
N THR A 91 16.91 22.58 5.26
CA THR A 91 16.90 21.43 6.17
C THR A 91 15.81 21.50 7.26
N GLU A 92 14.86 22.40 7.08
CA GLU A 92 13.69 22.57 7.94
C GLU A 92 12.38 22.32 7.17
N GLY A 93 11.30 22.11 7.91
CA GLY A 93 9.98 21.86 7.35
C GLY A 93 9.24 20.77 8.11
N GLN A 94 8.34 20.10 7.40
CA GLN A 94 7.49 19.06 7.96
C GLN A 94 7.37 17.89 6.98
N LEU A 95 7.43 16.67 7.50
CA LEU A 95 7.16 15.44 6.75
C LEU A 95 5.93 14.78 7.36
N ARG A 96 4.84 14.70 6.60
CA ARG A 96 3.60 14.01 7.00
C ARG A 96 3.55 12.62 6.40
N LEU A 97 3.51 11.61 7.26
CA LEU A 97 3.43 10.20 6.90
C LEU A 97 2.14 9.59 7.43
N VAL A 98 1.51 8.75 6.62
CA VAL A 98 0.41 7.88 7.08
C VAL A 98 0.76 6.41 6.81
N CYS A 99 0.52 5.53 7.77
CA CYS A 99 0.80 4.11 7.63
C CYS A 99 -0.04 3.26 8.58
N THR A 100 0.15 1.94 8.59
CA THR A 100 -0.41 1.08 9.63
C THR A 100 0.42 1.14 10.90
N HIS A 101 -0.19 0.78 12.04
CA HIS A 101 0.54 0.72 13.32
C HIS A 101 1.77 -0.21 13.27
N THR A 102 1.67 -1.34 12.55
CA THR A 102 2.79 -2.27 12.35
C THR A 102 3.99 -1.60 11.67
N LEU A 103 3.78 -0.82 10.60
CA LEU A 103 4.86 -0.10 9.93
C LEU A 103 5.43 1.03 10.79
N ALA A 104 4.55 1.79 11.46
CA ALA A 104 4.96 2.87 12.36
C ALA A 104 5.88 2.38 13.47
N ARG A 105 5.59 1.19 14.01
CA ARG A 105 6.31 0.64 15.16
C ARG A 105 7.54 -0.16 14.79
N PHE A 106 7.46 -1.04 13.79
CA PHE A 106 8.51 -2.04 13.56
C PHE A 106 9.43 -1.69 12.40
N VAL A 107 9.05 -0.72 11.55
CA VAL A 107 9.82 -0.36 10.35
C VAL A 107 10.36 1.06 10.44
N LEU A 108 9.50 2.04 10.74
CA LEU A 108 9.87 3.45 10.70
C LEU A 108 10.94 3.91 11.71
N PRO A 109 11.04 3.40 12.96
CA PRO A 109 11.90 4.04 13.97
C PRO A 109 13.37 4.17 13.58
N GLU A 110 13.93 3.13 12.94
CA GLU A 110 15.32 3.11 12.50
C GLU A 110 15.57 4.19 11.44
N ALA A 111 14.82 4.14 10.33
CA ALA A 111 14.94 5.10 9.24
C ALA A 111 14.63 6.55 9.67
N LEU A 112 13.65 6.76 10.56
CA LEU A 112 13.34 8.09 11.10
C LEU A 112 14.41 8.59 12.07
N GLY A 113 15.05 7.70 12.83
CA GLY A 113 16.19 8.04 13.68
C GLY A 113 17.38 8.54 12.86
N GLU A 114 17.66 7.90 11.72
CA GLU A 114 18.68 8.37 10.77
C GLU A 114 18.29 9.70 10.12
N LEU A 115 17.05 9.79 9.65
CA LEU A 115 16.52 11.01 9.04
C LEU A 115 16.60 12.20 10.01
N ARG A 116 16.27 11.99 11.29
CA ARG A 116 16.31 13.03 12.32
C ARG A 116 17.72 13.53 12.60
N ARG A 117 18.74 12.66 12.54
CA ARG A 117 20.15 13.05 12.63
C ARG A 117 20.57 13.95 11.47
N ARG A 118 20.11 13.65 10.25
CA ARG A 118 20.42 14.43 9.04
C ARG A 118 19.59 15.70 8.90
N TYR A 119 18.35 15.70 9.39
CA TYR A 119 17.39 16.81 9.30
C TYR A 119 16.83 17.19 10.69
N PRO A 120 17.64 17.76 11.59
CA PRO A 120 17.25 18.05 12.99
C PRO A 120 16.23 19.18 13.14
N ARG A 121 15.83 19.85 12.06
CA ARG A 121 14.77 20.88 12.05
C ARG A 121 13.50 20.47 11.30
N VAL A 122 13.43 19.25 10.78
CA VAL A 122 12.21 18.71 10.19
C VAL A 122 11.31 18.15 11.29
N HIS A 123 10.07 18.62 11.34
CA HIS A 123 9.01 18.05 12.16
C HIS A 123 8.43 16.81 11.48
N LEU A 124 8.47 15.67 12.16
CA LEU A 124 7.92 14.41 11.67
C LEU A 124 6.52 14.23 12.24
N ALA A 125 5.51 14.19 11.37
CA ALA A 125 4.12 13.93 11.75
C ALA A 125 3.72 12.57 11.19
N ILE A 126 3.50 11.60 12.08
CA ILE A 126 3.16 10.22 11.73
C ILE A 126 1.73 9.96 12.19
N GLU A 127 0.87 9.59 11.26
CA GLU A 127 -0.50 9.17 11.52
C GLU A 127 -0.63 7.67 11.23
N THR A 128 -1.33 6.96 12.11
CA THR A 128 -1.66 5.55 11.90
C THR A 128 -3.12 5.40 11.55
N THR A 129 -3.42 4.61 10.52
CA THR A 129 -4.79 4.33 10.09
C THR A 129 -4.95 2.91 9.55
N ASP A 130 -6.20 2.50 9.32
CA ASP A 130 -6.51 1.21 8.71
C ASP A 130 -6.02 1.14 7.26
N PRO A 131 -5.56 -0.03 6.75
CA PRO A 131 -5.07 -0.16 5.38
C PRO A 131 -6.02 0.37 4.30
N ALA A 132 -7.34 0.27 4.53
CA ALA A 132 -8.36 0.74 3.60
C ALA A 132 -8.42 2.28 3.50
N ARG A 133 -7.98 3.00 4.52
CA ARG A 133 -8.01 4.47 4.60
C ARG A 133 -6.70 5.13 4.14
N ILE A 134 -5.63 4.36 3.95
CA ILE A 134 -4.31 4.89 3.58
C ILE A 134 -4.34 5.61 2.22
N VAL A 135 -5.00 5.01 1.23
CA VAL A 135 -5.16 5.60 -0.11
C VAL A 135 -6.01 6.88 -0.05
N GLU A 136 -7.11 6.86 0.70
CA GLU A 136 -7.97 8.02 0.91
C GLU A 136 -7.22 9.16 1.60
N ALA A 137 -6.42 8.84 2.63
CA ALA A 137 -5.60 9.80 3.35
C ALA A 137 -4.57 10.47 2.41
N LEU A 138 -3.95 9.73 1.50
CA LEU A 138 -3.08 10.30 0.47
C LEU A 138 -3.85 11.27 -0.45
N GLY A 139 -5.06 10.90 -0.85
CA GLY A 139 -5.93 11.70 -1.72
C GLY A 139 -6.39 13.04 -1.11
N SER A 140 -6.39 13.17 0.23
CA SER A 140 -6.66 14.44 0.92
C SER A 140 -5.63 15.53 0.54
N GLY A 141 -4.42 15.13 0.13
CA GLY A 141 -3.34 16.04 -0.22
C GLY A 141 -2.58 16.60 0.98
N ASP A 142 -2.93 16.24 2.21
CA ASP A 142 -2.17 16.66 3.39
C ASP A 142 -1.09 15.65 3.80
N VAL A 143 -1.01 14.50 3.12
CA VAL A 143 0.04 13.49 3.34
C VAL A 143 1.15 13.66 2.29
N ASP A 144 2.42 13.56 2.73
CA ASP A 144 3.58 13.59 1.84
C ASP A 144 3.97 12.19 1.37
N VAL A 145 3.85 11.19 2.26
CA VAL A 145 4.09 9.77 1.95
C VAL A 145 3.08 8.90 2.68
N ALA A 146 2.45 7.99 1.96
CA ALA A 146 1.64 6.92 2.56
C ALA A 146 2.37 5.59 2.43
N LEU A 147 2.47 4.80 3.51
CA LEU A 147 3.02 3.44 3.44
C LEU A 147 1.89 2.43 3.50
N SER A 148 1.74 1.62 2.46
CA SER A 148 0.69 0.61 2.36
C SER A 148 1.27 -0.73 1.94
N SER A 149 0.72 -1.83 2.47
CA SER A 149 1.11 -3.18 2.07
C SER A 149 -0.02 -3.84 1.30
N SER A 150 0.33 -4.52 0.21
CA SER A 150 -0.60 -5.27 -0.64
C SER A 150 -0.04 -6.66 -0.94
N ALA A 151 -0.91 -7.66 -1.04
CA ALA A 151 -0.60 -8.93 -1.65
C ALA A 151 -1.06 -8.87 -3.11
N GLY A 152 -0.12 -9.01 -4.06
CA GLY A 152 -0.42 -8.89 -5.48
C GLY A 152 -0.11 -7.50 -6.04
N LEU A 153 -1.11 -6.84 -6.63
CA LEU A 153 -0.93 -5.60 -7.37
C LEU A 153 -0.63 -4.39 -6.44
N PRO A 154 0.16 -3.41 -6.89
CA PRO A 154 0.38 -2.17 -6.17
C PRO A 154 -0.94 -1.42 -5.92
N PRO A 155 -1.08 -0.70 -4.79
CA PRO A 155 -2.23 0.16 -4.56
C PRO A 155 -2.35 1.24 -5.65
N GLU A 156 -3.57 1.46 -6.16
CA GLU A 156 -3.87 2.46 -7.18
C GLU A 156 -3.99 3.87 -6.58
N ALA A 157 -2.87 4.43 -6.12
CA ALA A 157 -2.85 5.76 -5.51
C ALA A 157 -1.52 6.47 -5.74
N GLY A 158 -1.55 7.51 -6.57
CA GLY A 158 -0.36 8.27 -6.89
C GLY A 158 0.71 7.41 -7.57
N LEU A 159 1.98 7.65 -7.22
CA LEU A 159 3.10 6.79 -7.59
C LEU A 159 3.36 5.77 -6.48
N ALA A 160 3.15 4.48 -6.77
CA ALA A 160 3.46 3.38 -5.86
C ALA A 160 4.91 2.89 -6.07
N VAL A 161 5.78 3.19 -5.12
CA VAL A 161 7.20 2.79 -5.11
C VAL A 161 7.36 1.55 -4.21
N PRO A 162 7.75 0.38 -4.75
CA PRO A 162 7.95 -0.82 -3.94
C PRO A 162 9.19 -0.66 -3.04
N LEU A 163 9.03 -0.93 -1.74
CA LEU A 163 10.10 -0.77 -0.75
C LEU A 163 10.73 -2.12 -0.37
N PHE A 164 9.92 -3.05 0.13
CA PHE A 164 10.38 -4.35 0.60
C PHE A 164 9.21 -5.34 0.68
N ARG A 165 9.54 -6.63 0.73
CA ARG A 165 8.60 -7.74 0.90
C ARG A 165 8.63 -8.28 2.31
N TRP A 166 7.52 -8.84 2.75
CA TRP A 166 7.38 -9.48 4.06
C TRP A 166 6.41 -10.66 3.99
N ARG A 167 6.51 -11.58 4.95
CA ARG A 167 5.66 -12.77 5.04
C ARG A 167 4.84 -12.78 6.31
N ARG A 168 3.79 -13.61 6.31
CA ARG A 168 3.05 -13.92 7.53
C ARG A 168 3.75 -15.04 8.30
N VAL A 169 3.70 -14.93 9.61
CA VAL A 169 4.24 -15.90 10.57
C VAL A 169 3.21 -16.16 11.66
N ALA A 170 3.23 -17.37 12.21
CA ALA A 170 2.44 -17.73 13.37
C ALA A 170 3.20 -17.40 14.66
N LEU A 171 2.55 -16.72 15.60
CA LEU A 171 3.01 -16.54 16.96
C LEU A 171 2.34 -17.59 17.85
N LEU A 172 3.16 -18.31 18.61
CA LEU A 172 2.76 -19.38 19.51
C LEU A 172 3.42 -19.19 20.88
N PRO A 173 2.78 -19.62 21.98
CA PRO A 173 3.51 -19.88 23.22
C PRO A 173 4.69 -20.82 22.96
N ARG A 174 5.80 -20.62 23.68
CA ARG A 174 7.01 -21.45 23.53
C ARG A 174 6.72 -22.94 23.71
N ASP A 175 5.80 -23.28 24.61
CA ASP A 175 5.47 -24.66 24.96
C ASP A 175 4.27 -25.21 24.15
N HIS A 176 3.86 -24.51 23.08
CA HIS A 176 2.78 -24.97 22.22
C HIS A 176 3.18 -26.23 21.43
N LEU A 177 2.23 -27.14 21.18
CA LEU A 177 2.45 -28.41 20.45
C LEU A 177 3.04 -28.24 19.04
N LEU A 178 2.90 -27.05 18.47
CA LEU A 178 3.37 -26.68 17.13
C LEU A 178 4.67 -25.86 17.15
N ALA A 179 5.20 -25.51 18.32
CA ALA A 179 6.32 -24.57 18.47
C ALA A 179 7.66 -25.12 17.95
N ASP A 180 7.80 -26.45 17.83
CA ASP A 180 8.99 -27.11 17.31
C ASP A 180 8.92 -27.42 15.81
N ARG A 181 7.81 -27.07 15.15
CA ARG A 181 7.70 -27.23 13.69
C ARG A 181 8.57 -26.16 13.00
N PRO A 182 9.30 -26.51 11.93
CA PRO A 182 10.09 -25.52 11.19
C PRO A 182 9.21 -24.59 10.35
N ILE A 183 8.06 -25.08 9.88
CA ILE A 183 7.08 -24.39 9.04
C ILE A 183 5.70 -24.94 9.40
N LEU A 184 4.67 -24.09 9.45
CA LEU A 184 3.28 -24.49 9.66
C LEU A 184 2.45 -24.46 8.37
N ARG A 185 1.59 -25.45 8.22
CA ARG A 185 0.60 -25.50 7.13
C ARG A 185 -0.68 -24.80 7.57
N LEU A 186 -1.50 -24.34 6.62
CA LEU A 186 -2.78 -23.73 6.97
C LEU A 186 -3.72 -24.70 7.72
N ALA A 187 -3.66 -25.99 7.38
CA ALA A 187 -4.41 -27.02 8.10
C ALA A 187 -4.01 -27.16 9.58
N ASP A 188 -2.72 -26.98 9.91
CA ASP A 188 -2.25 -26.99 11.30
C ASP A 188 -2.86 -25.83 12.09
N LEU A 189 -2.99 -24.67 11.44
CA LEU A 189 -3.54 -23.45 12.04
C LEU A 189 -5.06 -23.54 12.22
N ALA A 190 -5.77 -24.07 11.22
CA ALA A 190 -7.24 -24.15 11.25
C ALA A 190 -7.78 -25.04 12.39
N ALA A 191 -6.93 -25.88 12.99
CA ALA A 191 -7.27 -26.70 14.14
C ALA A 191 -7.28 -25.93 15.49
N TYR A 192 -6.88 -24.66 15.51
CA TYR A 192 -6.79 -23.85 16.72
C TYR A 192 -7.46 -22.48 16.54
N PRO A 193 -7.88 -21.81 17.64
CA PRO A 193 -8.36 -20.45 17.57
C PRO A 193 -7.28 -19.49 17.09
N LEU A 194 -7.62 -18.61 16.15
CA LEU A 194 -6.69 -17.67 15.54
C LEU A 194 -6.92 -16.23 16.04
N LEU A 195 -5.81 -15.51 16.24
CA LEU A 195 -5.80 -14.07 16.50
C LEU A 195 -5.24 -13.34 15.29
N VAL A 196 -6.04 -12.46 14.69
CA VAL A 196 -5.72 -11.84 13.39
C VAL A 196 -6.03 -10.35 13.37
N TYR A 197 -5.54 -9.64 12.36
CA TYR A 197 -5.96 -8.26 12.10
C TYR A 197 -7.39 -8.19 11.56
N PRO A 198 -8.16 -7.11 11.83
CA PRO A 198 -9.46 -6.87 11.20
C PRO A 198 -9.40 -6.92 9.67
N SER A 199 -8.28 -6.49 9.07
CA SER A 199 -8.07 -6.54 7.62
C SER A 199 -8.05 -7.96 7.06
N THR A 200 -7.75 -8.97 7.88
CA THR A 200 -7.76 -10.38 7.47
C THR A 200 -9.16 -10.86 7.12
N LEU A 201 -10.19 -10.31 7.77
CA LEU A 201 -11.58 -10.73 7.57
C LEU A 201 -12.26 -10.06 6.37
N ARG A 202 -11.57 -9.15 5.69
CA ARG A 202 -12.13 -8.43 4.53
C ARG A 202 -12.04 -9.28 3.26
N PRO A 203 -12.97 -9.10 2.31
CA PRO A 203 -12.84 -9.69 0.98
C PRO A 203 -11.51 -9.33 0.31
N GLY A 204 -10.87 -10.29 -0.37
CA GLY A 204 -9.57 -10.11 -1.02
C GLY A 204 -8.37 -10.11 -0.05
N SER A 205 -8.58 -10.56 1.18
CA SER A 205 -7.50 -10.81 2.12
C SER A 205 -6.74 -12.07 1.71
N SER A 206 -5.49 -11.90 1.27
CA SER A 206 -4.59 -13.04 0.94
C SER A 206 -4.51 -14.15 1.99
N LEU A 207 -4.73 -13.87 3.28
CA LEU A 207 -4.76 -14.92 4.30
C LEU A 207 -6.11 -15.67 4.32
N ALA A 208 -7.22 -14.94 4.23
CA ALA A 208 -8.55 -15.56 4.17
C ALA A 208 -8.74 -16.34 2.86
N ASP A 209 -8.28 -15.79 1.74
CA ASP A 209 -8.30 -16.44 0.43
C ASP A 209 -7.49 -17.75 0.48
N ALA A 210 -6.31 -17.74 1.11
CA ALA A 210 -5.48 -18.95 1.23
C ALA A 210 -6.15 -20.05 2.09
N PHE A 211 -6.90 -19.71 3.14
CA PHE A 211 -7.71 -20.70 3.87
C PHE A 211 -8.87 -21.22 3.00
N ALA A 212 -9.58 -20.33 2.31
CA ALA A 212 -10.73 -20.68 1.47
C ALA A 212 -10.34 -21.57 0.29
N ASP A 213 -9.20 -21.30 -0.36
CA ASP A 213 -8.66 -22.08 -1.48
C ASP A 213 -8.35 -23.54 -1.08
N GLN A 214 -8.10 -23.79 0.21
CA GLN A 214 -7.89 -25.14 0.76
C GLN A 214 -9.16 -25.73 1.40
N GLY A 215 -10.31 -25.05 1.34
CA GLY A 215 -11.55 -25.48 1.98
C GLY A 215 -11.47 -25.49 3.52
N LEU A 216 -10.62 -24.66 4.10
CA LEU A 216 -10.40 -24.57 5.55
C LEU A 216 -11.25 -23.44 6.15
N HIS A 217 -11.80 -23.70 7.33
CA HIS A 217 -12.66 -22.77 8.06
C HIS A 217 -12.09 -22.53 9.47
N PRO A 218 -11.08 -21.66 9.61
CA PRO A 218 -10.50 -21.39 10.92
C PRO A 218 -11.47 -20.61 11.82
N GLU A 219 -11.37 -20.85 13.13
CA GLU A 219 -12.03 -20.02 14.14
C GLU A 219 -11.20 -18.74 14.40
N TYR A 220 -11.82 -17.57 14.30
CA TYR A 220 -11.18 -16.30 14.66
C TYR A 220 -11.63 -15.85 16.06
N ALA A 221 -10.88 -16.24 17.09
CA ALA A 221 -11.23 -15.90 18.48
C ALA A 221 -11.03 -14.41 18.80
N VAL A 222 -10.02 -13.77 18.20
CA VAL A 222 -9.71 -12.37 18.46
C VAL A 222 -9.35 -11.64 17.18
N THR A 223 -9.89 -10.44 17.03
CA THR A 223 -9.41 -9.45 16.06
C THR A 223 -8.79 -8.27 16.80
N ALA A 224 -7.57 -7.90 16.41
CA ALA A 224 -6.80 -6.84 17.07
C ALA A 224 -6.08 -5.95 16.05
N SER A 225 -6.07 -4.64 16.30
CA SER A 225 -5.54 -3.63 15.39
C SER A 225 -4.01 -3.58 15.32
N ASP A 226 -3.30 -4.23 16.25
CA ASP A 226 -1.85 -4.24 16.29
C ASP A 226 -1.25 -5.58 16.73
N ALA A 227 -0.01 -5.82 16.29
CA ALA A 227 0.71 -7.07 16.51
C ALA A 227 1.09 -7.32 17.97
N GLU A 228 1.26 -6.27 18.79
CA GLU A 228 1.64 -6.42 20.19
C GLU A 228 0.45 -6.88 21.04
N LEU A 229 -0.75 -6.39 20.74
CA LEU A 229 -1.97 -6.89 21.35
C LEU A 229 -2.21 -8.36 20.99
N ILE A 230 -2.00 -8.73 19.73
CA ILE A 230 -2.02 -10.15 19.29
C ILE A 230 -1.01 -10.96 20.10
N ARG A 231 0.25 -10.51 20.18
CA ARG A 231 1.31 -11.19 20.95
C ARG A 231 0.91 -11.37 22.41
N THR A 232 0.35 -10.34 23.04
CA THR A 232 -0.07 -10.37 24.45
C THR A 232 -1.11 -11.46 24.69
N TYR A 233 -2.09 -11.60 23.79
CA TYR A 233 -3.11 -12.65 23.89
C TYR A 233 -2.60 -14.05 23.54
N VAL A 234 -1.60 -14.15 22.65
CA VAL A 234 -0.86 -15.40 22.42
C VAL A 234 -0.17 -15.84 23.71
N GLU A 235 0.48 -14.94 24.45
CA GLU A 235 1.12 -15.27 25.73
C GLU A 235 0.15 -15.77 26.79
N GLN A 236 -1.12 -15.32 26.74
CA GLN A 236 -2.19 -15.82 27.61
C GLN A 236 -2.80 -17.14 27.13
N GLY A 237 -2.30 -17.72 26.03
CA GLY A 237 -2.78 -19.01 25.51
C GLY A 237 -4.16 -18.95 24.86
N ILE A 238 -4.65 -17.77 24.48
CA ILE A 238 -5.97 -17.60 23.86
C ILE A 238 -6.03 -18.27 22.48
N GLY A 239 -4.91 -18.34 21.78
CA GLY A 239 -4.83 -18.97 20.46
C GLY A 239 -3.51 -18.67 19.75
N ILE A 240 -3.48 -18.95 18.44
CA ILE A 240 -2.34 -18.73 17.55
C ILE A 240 -2.46 -17.36 16.88
N GLY A 241 -1.47 -16.50 17.05
CA GLY A 241 -1.45 -15.18 16.39
C GLY A 241 -0.92 -15.28 14.97
N ILE A 242 -1.52 -14.59 14.00
CA ILE A 242 -0.94 -14.48 12.64
C ILE A 242 -0.58 -13.03 12.36
N VAL A 243 0.73 -12.76 12.26
CA VAL A 243 1.28 -11.41 12.11
C VAL A 243 2.26 -11.32 10.94
N ALA A 244 2.68 -10.11 10.58
CA ALA A 244 3.80 -9.89 9.68
C ALA A 244 5.12 -10.24 10.38
N ASP A 245 6.07 -10.87 9.68
CA ASP A 245 7.43 -11.14 10.17
C ASP A 245 8.16 -9.86 10.64
N LEU A 246 7.81 -8.71 10.08
CA LEU A 246 8.19 -7.36 10.51
C LEU A 246 8.05 -7.17 12.04
N ALA A 247 7.02 -7.76 12.64
CA ALA A 247 6.67 -7.60 14.06
C ALA A 247 7.39 -8.61 14.99
N THR A 248 8.41 -9.32 14.51
CA THR A 248 9.06 -10.42 15.26
C THR A 248 10.45 -10.12 15.81
N ARG A 249 11.01 -8.93 15.55
CA ARG A 249 12.37 -8.55 15.95
C ARG A 249 12.58 -8.72 17.46
N ASP A 250 11.65 -8.20 18.26
CA ASP A 250 11.73 -8.11 19.72
C ASP A 250 10.70 -9.01 20.43
N LEU A 251 10.63 -10.28 20.01
CA LEU A 251 9.77 -11.26 20.69
C LEU A 251 10.36 -11.68 22.04
N PRO A 252 9.52 -11.75 23.10
CA PRO A 252 9.92 -12.30 24.39
C PRO A 252 10.19 -13.80 24.28
N ALA A 253 10.98 -14.35 25.22
CA ALA A 253 11.34 -15.76 25.21
C ALA A 253 10.14 -16.71 25.37
N SER A 254 9.02 -16.22 25.91
CA SER A 254 7.72 -16.89 26.05
C SER A 254 7.02 -17.17 24.71
N VAL A 255 7.41 -16.49 23.62
CA VAL A 255 6.73 -16.57 22.32
C VAL A 255 7.69 -17.03 21.24
N ARG A 256 7.21 -17.89 20.35
CA ARG A 256 7.92 -18.34 19.15
C ARG A 256 7.18 -17.86 17.91
N ALA A 257 7.93 -17.32 16.95
CA ALA A 257 7.45 -17.07 15.61
C ALA A 257 7.84 -18.25 14.71
N ILE A 258 6.86 -18.85 14.03
CA ILE A 258 7.06 -19.95 13.09
C ILE A 258 6.58 -19.52 11.70
N PRO A 259 7.40 -19.67 10.65
CA PRO A 259 7.00 -19.39 9.27
C PRO A 259 5.78 -20.21 8.82
N LEU A 260 4.96 -19.62 7.96
CA LEU A 260 3.89 -20.32 7.27
C LEU A 260 4.40 -20.90 5.94
N GLU A 261 3.78 -21.99 5.48
CA GLU A 261 4.06 -22.55 4.16
C GLU A 261 3.76 -21.53 3.04
N MET A 262 4.42 -21.69 1.89
CA MET A 262 4.38 -20.72 0.78
C MET A 262 3.01 -20.55 0.09
N SER A 263 1.97 -21.29 0.52
CA SER A 263 0.60 -21.10 0.02
C SER A 263 0.04 -19.71 0.36
N VAL A 264 0.61 -19.03 1.37
CA VAL A 264 0.27 -17.65 1.70
C VAL A 264 1.14 -16.70 0.87
N ALA A 265 0.52 -15.96 -0.04
CA ALA A 265 1.21 -14.98 -0.86
C ALA A 265 1.94 -13.93 0.02
N PRO A 266 3.20 -13.61 -0.29
CA PRO A 266 3.93 -12.56 0.42
C PRO A 266 3.32 -11.19 0.10
N CYS A 267 3.53 -10.25 1.01
CA CYS A 267 3.09 -8.88 0.86
C CYS A 267 4.26 -7.99 0.48
N THR A 268 4.00 -6.98 -0.36
CA THR A 268 4.94 -5.91 -0.66
C THR A 268 4.46 -4.64 0.01
N THR A 269 5.35 -3.95 0.69
CA THR A 269 5.11 -2.59 1.20
C THR A 269 5.54 -1.57 0.16
N TYR A 270 4.66 -0.63 -0.12
CA TYR A 270 4.84 0.46 -1.07
C TYR A 270 4.86 1.80 -0.34
N ALA A 271 5.72 2.71 -0.79
CA ALA A 271 5.54 4.14 -0.56
C ALA A 271 4.67 4.70 -1.67
N LEU A 272 3.54 5.28 -1.30
CA LEU A 272 2.61 5.97 -2.18
C LEU A 272 2.91 7.47 -2.09
N LEU A 273 3.30 8.05 -3.22
CA LEU A 273 3.64 9.47 -3.36
C LEU A 273 2.58 10.18 -4.21
N PRO A 274 2.18 11.43 -3.90
CA PRO A 274 1.26 12.17 -4.76
C PRO A 274 1.82 12.35 -6.19
N ALA A 275 1.08 11.92 -7.22
CA ALA A 275 1.57 11.78 -8.61
C ALA A 275 1.98 13.09 -9.31
N ASN A 276 1.78 14.26 -8.70
CA ASN A 276 2.09 15.57 -9.28
C ASN A 276 2.79 16.50 -8.27
N ARG A 277 3.39 15.94 -7.23
CA ARG A 277 4.07 16.72 -6.19
C ARG A 277 5.57 16.52 -6.26
N VAL A 278 6.32 17.63 -6.24
CA VAL A 278 7.77 17.58 -6.00
C VAL A 278 7.98 17.22 -4.52
N PRO A 279 8.57 16.05 -4.19
CA PRO A 279 8.85 15.71 -2.82
C PRO A 279 10.00 16.58 -2.28
N ARG A 280 10.03 16.76 -0.96
CA ARG A 280 11.17 17.37 -0.29
C ARG A 280 12.33 16.37 -0.24
N ASP A 281 13.57 16.84 -0.18
CA ASP A 281 14.72 15.92 -0.18
C ASP A 281 14.70 14.96 1.01
N TYR A 282 14.27 15.40 2.19
CA TYR A 282 14.09 14.53 3.35
C TYR A 282 13.05 13.42 3.14
N THR A 283 12.08 13.61 2.23
CA THR A 283 11.14 12.56 1.85
C THR A 283 11.87 11.46 1.09
N LEU A 284 12.73 11.82 0.14
CA LEU A 284 13.50 10.86 -0.66
C LEU A 284 14.54 10.14 0.20
N GLU A 285 15.18 10.84 1.13
CA GLU A 285 16.12 10.26 2.09
C GLU A 285 15.44 9.23 3.00
N LEU A 286 14.20 9.48 3.44
CA LEU A 286 13.41 8.47 4.15
C LEU A 286 13.18 7.23 3.28
N LEU A 287 12.78 7.40 2.02
CA LEU A 287 12.55 6.27 1.12
C LEU A 287 13.83 5.47 0.88
N HIS A 288 14.98 6.14 0.76
CA HIS A 288 16.26 5.48 0.65
C HIS A 288 16.64 4.72 1.92
N GLY A 289 16.38 5.27 3.11
CA GLY A 289 16.57 4.56 4.38
C GLY A 289 15.68 3.32 4.51
N LEU A 290 14.46 3.36 3.96
CA LEU A 290 13.53 2.21 3.96
C LEU A 290 13.84 1.18 2.86
N ALA A 291 14.43 1.61 1.76
CA ALA A 291 14.75 0.79 0.60
C ALA A 291 16.04 1.31 -0.07
N PRO A 292 17.22 0.92 0.45
CA PRO A 292 18.52 1.40 -0.05
C PRO A 292 18.77 1.06 -1.53
N GLN A 293 18.07 0.06 -2.06
CA GLN A 293 18.12 -0.33 -3.46
C GLN A 293 17.46 0.68 -4.42
N LEU A 294 16.72 1.68 -3.90
CA LEU A 294 16.08 2.69 -4.75
C LEU A 294 17.11 3.68 -5.31
N ASP A 295 17.16 3.79 -6.64
CA ASP A 295 17.82 4.90 -7.32
C ASP A 295 16.98 6.18 -7.17
N LEU A 296 17.42 7.06 -6.27
CA LEU A 296 16.76 8.35 -6.02
C LEU A 296 16.78 9.28 -7.24
N ALA A 297 17.78 9.16 -8.14
CA ALA A 297 17.82 9.96 -9.35
C ALA A 297 16.75 9.48 -10.35
N ALA A 298 16.60 8.16 -10.53
CA ALA A 298 15.51 7.60 -11.32
C ALA A 298 14.14 7.95 -10.73
N LEU A 299 13.97 7.82 -9.42
CA LEU A 299 12.71 8.19 -8.76
C LEU A 299 12.36 9.67 -8.98
N ARG A 300 13.33 10.59 -8.92
CA ARG A 300 13.12 12.00 -9.24
C ARG A 300 12.67 12.21 -10.69
N ARG A 301 13.25 11.49 -11.66
CA ARG A 301 12.85 11.58 -13.07
C ARG A 301 11.43 11.05 -13.29
N VAL A 302 11.06 9.96 -12.62
CA VAL A 302 9.68 9.43 -12.65
C VAL A 302 8.69 10.43 -12.06
N LEU A 303 8.99 11.02 -10.89
CA LEU A 303 8.14 12.03 -10.26
C LEU A 303 8.03 13.33 -11.06
N ALA A 304 9.04 13.66 -11.86
CA ALA A 304 9.01 14.78 -12.79
C ALA A 304 8.27 14.46 -14.11
N GLY A 305 7.76 13.24 -14.28
CA GLY A 305 7.10 12.79 -15.51
C GLY A 305 8.05 12.60 -16.70
N LEU A 306 9.37 12.55 -16.45
CA LEU A 306 10.40 12.38 -17.48
C LEU A 306 10.61 10.91 -17.86
N GLU A 307 10.27 9.99 -16.96
CA GLU A 307 10.40 8.54 -17.16
C GLU A 307 9.14 7.81 -16.67
N LYS A 308 8.85 6.66 -17.28
CA LYS A 308 7.80 5.78 -16.77
C LYS A 308 8.29 5.03 -15.52
N PRO A 309 7.41 4.76 -14.54
CA PRO A 309 7.77 3.94 -13.39
C PRO A 309 8.22 2.54 -13.84
N ALA A 310 9.47 2.19 -13.52
CA ALA A 310 10.06 0.88 -13.78
C ALA A 310 10.89 0.46 -12.56
N PHE A 311 10.21 0.06 -11.50
CA PHE A 311 10.87 -0.36 -10.27
C PHE A 311 11.19 -1.86 -10.31
N ALA A 312 12.39 -2.22 -9.88
CA ALA A 312 12.77 -3.62 -9.70
C ALA A 312 11.93 -4.29 -8.60
N GLU A 313 11.84 -5.62 -8.63
CA GLU A 313 11.22 -6.36 -7.54
C GLU A 313 12.01 -6.13 -6.25
N PRO A 314 11.35 -5.71 -5.15
CA PRO A 314 12.06 -5.39 -3.93
C PRO A 314 12.49 -6.66 -3.18
N GLY A 315 13.59 -6.56 -2.44
CA GLY A 315 14.06 -7.63 -1.55
C GLY A 315 13.16 -7.86 -0.33
N TRP A 316 13.48 -8.88 0.45
CA TRP A 316 12.84 -9.11 1.75
C TRP A 316 13.25 -8.07 2.78
N TYR A 317 12.36 -7.76 3.71
CA TYR A 317 12.67 -6.88 4.82
C TYR A 317 13.76 -7.49 5.71
N ALA A 318 14.94 -6.85 5.73
CA ALA A 318 16.13 -7.35 6.44
C ALA A 318 16.00 -7.33 7.98
N GLY A 319 14.94 -6.73 8.53
CA GLY A 319 14.73 -6.61 9.97
C GLY A 319 13.97 -7.76 10.63
N ALA A 320 13.47 -8.74 9.86
CA ALA A 320 12.90 -9.97 10.38
C ALA A 320 14.04 -10.93 10.78
N ARG A 321 13.91 -11.67 11.88
CA ARG A 321 14.91 -12.70 12.23
C ARG A 321 15.07 -13.63 11.03
N GLU A 322 16.30 -13.76 10.53
CA GLU A 322 16.66 -14.71 9.46
C GLU A 322 16.18 -16.10 9.87
N SER A 323 15.01 -16.45 9.36
CA SER A 323 14.50 -17.80 9.28
C SER A 323 14.41 -18.11 7.79
N GLU A 324 15.55 -17.99 7.10
CA GLU A 324 15.74 -18.70 5.84
C GLU A 324 15.88 -20.19 6.18
N PRO A 325 14.96 -21.07 5.76
CA PRO A 325 15.31 -22.47 5.67
C PRO A 325 16.38 -22.59 4.59
N ALA A 326 17.59 -22.97 4.97
CA ALA A 326 18.79 -23.05 4.13
C ALA A 326 18.72 -24.06 2.96
N SER A 327 17.53 -24.44 2.47
CA SER A 327 17.34 -25.50 1.48
C SER A 327 16.66 -25.10 0.17
N VAL A 328 16.23 -23.84 -0.02
CA VAL A 328 15.46 -23.47 -1.25
C VAL A 328 16.28 -22.65 -2.27
N ALA A 329 17.45 -22.14 -1.91
CA ALA A 329 18.30 -21.36 -2.83
C ALA A 329 19.08 -22.21 -3.87
N ARG A 330 19.00 -23.55 -3.83
CA ARG A 330 19.81 -24.42 -4.73
C ARG A 330 19.05 -25.02 -5.92
N ASP A 331 17.72 -24.96 -5.97
CA ASP A 331 16.96 -25.60 -7.06
C ASP A 331 16.62 -24.67 -8.24
N SER A 332 16.69 -23.35 -8.05
CA SER A 332 16.51 -22.39 -9.15
C SER A 332 17.71 -22.26 -10.10
N GLN A 333 18.87 -22.86 -9.76
CA GLN A 333 20.05 -22.91 -10.62
C GLN A 333 20.21 -24.23 -11.42
N ARG A 334 19.35 -25.23 -11.22
CA ARG A 334 19.47 -26.54 -11.91
C ARG A 334 18.52 -26.80 -13.07
N ILE A 335 17.59 -25.88 -13.37
CA ILE A 335 16.64 -26.04 -14.50
C ILE A 335 17.15 -25.33 -15.80
N GLY A 336 18.35 -24.74 -15.78
CA GLY A 336 18.93 -24.02 -16.93
C GLY A 336 19.96 -24.78 -17.78
N ALA A 337 20.26 -26.06 -17.50
CA ALA A 337 21.35 -26.78 -18.17
C ALA A 337 20.93 -28.18 -18.62
N SER A 338 20.08 -28.25 -19.65
CA SER A 338 19.91 -29.45 -20.49
C SER A 338 19.33 -29.04 -21.84
N VAL A 339 20.16 -28.40 -22.67
CA VAL A 339 19.98 -28.37 -24.13
C VAL A 339 21.15 -29.15 -24.71
N GLU A 340 20.93 -30.45 -24.88
CA GLU A 340 21.86 -31.34 -25.57
C GLU A 340 21.87 -30.99 -27.06
N ARG A 341 23.08 -30.91 -27.60
CA ARG A 341 23.39 -30.62 -29.01
C ARG A 341 22.96 -31.80 -29.88
N ILE A 342 22.09 -31.55 -30.86
CA ILE A 342 21.84 -32.49 -31.96
C ILE A 342 22.82 -32.15 -33.10
N PRO A 343 23.64 -33.10 -33.61
CA PRO A 343 24.52 -32.84 -34.73
C PRO A 343 23.77 -32.94 -36.07
N ALA A 344 24.22 -32.13 -37.02
CA ALA A 344 23.69 -32.03 -38.37
C ALA A 344 24.09 -33.23 -39.24
N GLY A 345 23.13 -33.76 -40.03
CA GLY A 345 23.40 -34.40 -41.32
C GLY A 345 22.77 -35.78 -41.55
N ALA A 346 21.64 -35.82 -42.27
CA ALA A 346 21.36 -36.77 -43.36
C ALA A 346 20.03 -36.41 -44.08
N ARG A 347 20.06 -36.40 -45.41
CA ARG A 347 18.96 -36.04 -46.33
C ARG A 347 18.13 -37.27 -46.77
N VAL A 348 17.02 -36.94 -47.45
CA VAL A 348 16.21 -37.72 -48.44
C VAL A 348 15.02 -38.49 -47.84
N GLY A 349 13.77 -38.42 -48.32
CA GLY A 349 13.15 -37.69 -49.43
C GLY A 349 11.65 -38.10 -49.59
N ALA A 350 10.87 -37.18 -50.19
CA ALA A 350 9.63 -37.37 -50.98
C ALA A 350 8.45 -38.23 -50.44
N ARG A 351 7.27 -37.61 -50.29
CA ARG A 351 6.16 -37.62 -51.28
C ARG A 351 4.91 -36.91 -50.73
N ALA A 352 4.46 -35.90 -51.47
CA ALA A 352 3.12 -35.33 -51.38
C ALA A 352 2.16 -36.13 -52.26
N ARG A 353 0.93 -36.41 -51.79
CA ARG A 353 -0.27 -36.60 -52.61
C ARG A 353 -1.54 -36.24 -51.83
N ASP A 354 -2.20 -35.23 -52.37
CA ASP A 354 -3.63 -34.93 -52.45
C ASP A 354 -4.64 -35.90 -51.84
N CYS A 355 -5.63 -35.32 -51.13
CA CYS A 355 -7.04 -35.58 -51.43
C CYS A 355 -7.91 -34.45 -50.86
N ALA A 356 -8.50 -33.64 -51.74
CA ALA A 356 -9.61 -32.74 -51.47
C ALA A 356 -10.86 -33.20 -52.24
N LEU A 357 -12.05 -32.74 -51.80
CA LEU A 357 -13.45 -32.94 -52.28
C LEU A 357 -14.26 -33.84 -51.32
N ALA A 358 -15.48 -33.50 -50.87
CA ALA A 358 -16.42 -32.46 -51.26
C ALA A 358 -17.56 -32.29 -50.20
N HIS A 359 -18.15 -31.08 -50.18
CA HIS A 359 -19.57 -30.69 -49.96
C HIS A 359 -20.46 -31.53 -48.99
N ARG A 360 -21.31 -30.96 -48.11
CA ARG A 360 -22.34 -29.95 -48.38
C ARG A 360 -23.03 -29.51 -47.07
N ALA A 361 -23.59 -28.31 -47.13
CA ALA A 361 -24.28 -27.53 -46.11
C ALA A 361 -25.54 -28.16 -45.47
N LEU A 362 -25.87 -27.66 -44.26
CA LEU A 362 -27.22 -27.18 -43.91
C LEU A 362 -27.18 -26.32 -42.62
N ARG A 363 -27.47 -25.02 -42.79
CA ARG A 363 -27.95 -24.08 -41.75
C ARG A 363 -29.49 -24.04 -41.81
N VAL A 364 -30.11 -23.41 -40.79
CA VAL A 364 -31.48 -22.83 -40.66
C VAL A 364 -32.35 -23.62 -39.65
N ARG A 365 -33.01 -23.06 -38.63
CA ARG A 365 -33.15 -21.73 -37.98
C ARG A 365 -33.92 -21.91 -36.63
N PRO A 366 -34.04 -20.87 -35.78
CA PRO A 366 -34.68 -20.93 -34.47
C PRO A 366 -36.20 -20.62 -34.51
N GLY A 367 -36.94 -21.09 -33.50
CA GLY A 367 -38.37 -20.81 -33.30
C GLY A 367 -38.62 -20.00 -32.03
N ARG A 368 -39.35 -18.88 -32.18
CA ARG A 368 -39.96 -18.09 -31.10
C ARG A 368 -41.30 -18.71 -30.69
N ARG A 369 -41.65 -18.61 -29.40
CA ARG A 369 -42.89 -17.99 -28.91
C ARG A 369 -42.60 -17.26 -27.62
#